data_AF-A0A536V019-F1
#
_entry.id   AF-A0A536V019-F1
#
_cell.length_a   1.000
_cell.length_b   1.000
_cell.length_c   1.000
_cell.angle_alpha   90.00
_cell.angle_beta   90.00
_cell.angle_gamma   90.00
#
_symmetry.space_group_name_H-M   'P 1'
#
loop_
_entity.id
_entity.type
_entity.pdbx_description
1 polymer ?
#
loop_
_entity_poly.entity_id
_entity_poly.type
_entity_poly.pdbx_seq_one_letter_code
_entity_poly.pdbx_strand_id
1 'polypeptide(L)' 'MLNLEVDGQAVQVPNGSTVMDAAHKLDLYIPHFCWHRKLTIAANCRMCLVQVEKAPKPMPACATPATEGMKVWT' A
#
# COMPACT_ATOMS: atom_id res chain seq x y z
N MET A 1 -1.83 -1.84 -16.16
CA MET A 1 -0.99 -1.19 -15.13
C MET A 1 -1.82 -0.11 -14.49
N LEU A 2 -1.70 0.08 -13.17
CA LEU A 2 -2.41 1.07 -12.38
C LEU A 2 -1.45 2.19 -12.01
N ASN A 3 -1.87 3.45 -12.15
CA ASN A 3 -1.12 4.60 -11.68
C ASN A 3 -1.66 5.07 -10.34
N LEU A 4 -0.77 5.23 -9.35
CA LEU A 4 -1.09 5.79 -8.05
C LEU A 4 0.04 6.69 -7.56
N GLU A 5 -0.23 7.45 -6.51
CA GLU A 5 0.70 8.38 -5.89
C GLU A 5 0.93 7.93 -4.44
N VAL A 6 2.20 7.77 -4.05
CA VAL A 6 2.60 7.44 -2.68
C VAL A 6 3.58 8.51 -2.22
N ASP A 7 3.25 9.25 -1.15
CA ASP A 7 4.05 10.36 -0.60
C ASP A 7 4.46 11.41 -1.64
N GLY A 8 3.56 11.74 -2.57
CA GLY A 8 3.82 12.68 -3.64
C GLY A 8 4.58 12.11 -4.85
N GLN A 9 4.97 10.83 -4.80
CA GLN A 9 5.69 10.15 -5.88
C GLN A 9 4.76 9.29 -6.72
N ALA A 10 4.76 9.51 -8.03
CA ALA A 10 3.98 8.70 -8.96
C ALA A 10 4.61 7.31 -9.12
N VAL A 11 3.81 6.26 -8.96
CA VAL A 11 4.22 4.88 -9.15
C VAL A 11 3.20 4.11 -9.98
N GLN A 12 3.72 3.21 -10.80
CA GLN A 12 2.92 2.38 -11.68
C GLN A 12 3.06 0.92 -11.26
N VAL A 13 1.96 0.25 -10.94
CA VAL A 13 1.95 -1.15 -10.47
C VAL A 13 1.06 -2.06 -11.33
N PRO A 14 1.30 -3.37 -11.39
CA PRO A 14 0.36 -4.30 -12.01
C PRO A 14 -1.04 -4.26 -11.38
N ASN A 15 -2.05 -4.68 -12.14
CA ASN A 15 -3.39 -4.85 -11.58
C ASN A 15 -3.38 -6.04 -10.60
N GLY A 16 -4.01 -5.88 -9.44
CA GLY A 16 -3.96 -6.86 -8.34
C GLY A 16 -2.82 -6.66 -7.34
N SER A 17 -1.96 -5.66 -7.54
CA SER A 17 -0.97 -5.25 -6.53
C SER A 17 -1.61 -4.52 -5.34
N THR A 18 -0.94 -4.56 -4.20
CA THR A 18 -1.34 -3.85 -2.98
C THR A 18 -0.66 -2.48 -2.88
N VAL A 19 -1.14 -1.65 -1.96
CA VAL A 19 -0.46 -0.40 -1.60
C VAL A 19 0.96 -0.67 -1.05
N MET A 20 1.14 -1.78 -0.33
CA MET A 20 2.46 -2.21 0.13
C MET A 20 3.43 -2.48 -1.04
N ASP A 21 2.96 -3.14 -2.10
CA ASP A 21 3.79 -3.40 -3.29
C ASP A 21 4.19 -2.11 -4.01
N ALA A 22 3.29 -1.12 -4.02
CA ALA A 22 3.57 0.20 -4.59
C ALA A 22 4.63 0.96 -3.80
N ALA A 23 4.54 0.95 -2.46
CA ALA A 23 5.55 1.56 -1.60
C ALA A 23 6.92 0.86 -1.73
N HIS A 24 6.94 -0.47 -1.75
CA HIS A 24 8.18 -1.23 -1.97
C HIS A 24 8.82 -0.95 -3.33
N LYS A 25 8.03 -0.65 -4.38
CA LYS A 25 8.56 -0.28 -5.69
C LYS A 25 9.25 1.09 -5.71
N LEU A 26 8.89 1.96 -4.77
CA LEU A 26 9.51 3.26 -4.55
C LEU A 26 10.61 3.24 -3.48
N ASP A 27 11.02 2.05 -3.01
CA ASP A 27 11.95 1.86 -1.89
C ASP A 27 11.49 2.57 -0.59
N LEU A 28 10.18 2.79 -0.43
CA LEU A 28 9.57 3.35 0.77
C LEU A 28 9.33 2.24 1.79
N TYR A 29 9.84 2.44 3.01
CA TYR A 29 9.70 1.47 4.09
C TYR A 29 8.42 1.72 4.89
N ILE A 30 7.47 0.79 4.79
CA ILE A 30 6.29 0.74 5.67
C ILE A 30 6.54 -0.30 6.77
N PRO A 31 6.44 0.07 8.06
CA PRO A 31 6.67 -0.85 9.15
C PRO A 31 5.63 -1.97 9.17
N HIS A 32 6.10 -3.22 9.29
CA HIS A 32 5.24 -4.40 9.25
C HIS A 32 5.80 -5.54 10.11
N PHE A 33 4.89 -6.34 10.68
CA PHE A 33 5.24 -7.57 11.39
C PHE A 33 4.67 -8.81 10.72
N CYS A 34 3.36 -8.81 10.43
CA CYS A 34 2.66 -9.99 9.92
C CYS A 34 2.61 -10.07 8.39
N TRP A 35 3.34 -9.21 7.67
CA TRP A 35 3.38 -9.22 6.21
C TRP A 35 4.70 -9.77 5.72
N HIS A 36 4.64 -10.60 4.68
CA HIS A 36 5.83 -11.11 4.00
C HIS A 36 5.46 -11.44 2.55
N ARG A 37 6.31 -11.07 1.58
CA ARG A 37 6.05 -11.18 0.14
C ARG A 37 5.70 -12.59 -0.35
N LYS A 38 6.19 -13.63 0.33
CA LYS A 38 5.96 -15.05 -0.03
C LYS A 38 4.84 -15.72 0.76
N LEU A 39 4.21 -15.01 1.70
CA LEU A 39 3.14 -15.54 2.54
C LEU A 39 1.80 -14.90 2.14
N THR A 40 0.71 -15.50 2.59
CA THR A 40 -0.62 -14.92 2.46
C THR A 40 -0.77 -13.69 3.36
N ILE A 41 -1.65 -12.77 2.94
CA ILE A 41 -1.90 -11.52 3.67
C ILE A 41 -2.74 -11.83 4.92
N ALA A 42 -2.18 -11.57 6.11
CA ALA A 42 -2.87 -11.78 7.39
C ALA A 42 -3.62 -10.54 7.91
N ALA A 43 -3.05 -9.33 7.73
CA ALA A 43 -3.59 -8.05 8.20
C ALA A 43 -3.88 -7.95 9.72
N ASN A 44 -3.19 -8.74 10.57
CA ASN A 44 -3.43 -8.77 12.01
C ASN A 44 -2.72 -7.65 12.78
N CYS A 45 -1.47 -7.32 12.44
CA CYS A 45 -0.65 -6.42 13.27
C CYS A 45 -1.01 -4.93 13.16
N ARG A 46 -1.70 -4.52 12.08
CA ARG A 46 -2.06 -3.11 11.79
C ARG A 46 -0.90 -2.10 11.89
N MET A 47 0.34 -2.56 11.79
CA MET A 47 1.51 -1.67 11.82
C MET A 47 1.70 -0.92 10.50
N CYS A 48 1.17 -1.47 9.40
CA CYS A 48 1.26 -0.92 8.06
C CYS A 48 0.08 0.01 7.71
N LEU A 49 -0.53 0.68 8.69
CA LEU A 49 -1.63 1.60 8.44
C LEU A 49 -1.11 2.85 7.72
N VAL A 50 -1.76 3.20 6.62
CA VAL A 50 -1.44 4.36 5.78
C VAL A 50 -2.69 5.20 5.55
N GLN A 51 -2.51 6.50 5.35
CA GLN A 51 -3.62 7.39 5.05
C GLN A 51 -3.92 7.34 3.56
N VAL A 52 -5.20 7.18 3.21
CA VAL A 52 -5.66 7.20 1.81
C VAL A 52 -6.67 8.34 1.67
N GLU A 53 -6.53 9.17 0.64
CA GLU A 53 -7.26 10.45 0.51
C GLU A 53 -8.79 10.32 0.69
N LYS A 54 -9.37 9.28 0.08
CA LYS A 54 -10.82 9.05 0.07
C LYS A 54 -11.29 8.04 1.13
N ALA A 55 -10.39 7.61 2.02
CA ALA A 55 -10.73 6.66 3.07
C ALA A 55 -11.04 7.40 4.38
N PRO A 56 -12.14 7.07 5.07
CA PRO A 56 -12.52 7.71 6.34
C PRO A 56 -11.62 7.32 7.51
N LYS A 57 -10.77 6.31 7.33
CA LYS A 57 -9.86 5.78 8.35
C LYS A 57 -8.55 5.32 7.70
N PRO A 58 -7.45 5.27 8.44
CA PRO A 58 -6.21 4.65 7.96
C PRO A 58 -6.46 3.22 7.52
N MET A 59 -5.90 2.88 6.37
CA MET A 59 -6.11 1.59 5.71
C MET A 59 -4.83 0.77 5.82
N PRO A 60 -4.93 -0.56 6.01
CA PRO A 60 -3.75 -1.42 6.06
C PRO A 60 -3.11 -1.53 4.67
N ALA A 61 -1.89 -1.02 4.49
CA ALA A 61 -1.19 -1.06 3.21
C ALA A 61 -1.04 -2.50 2.68
N CYS A 62 -0.83 -3.46 3.58
CA CYS A 62 -0.60 -4.86 3.24
C CYS A 62 -1.81 -5.58 2.63
N ALA A 63 -3.02 -5.06 2.84
CA ALA A 63 -4.27 -5.70 2.40
C ALA A 63 -5.13 -4.80 1.50
N THR A 64 -4.77 -3.52 1.38
CA THR A 64 -5.50 -2.58 0.54
C THR A 64 -5.04 -2.76 -0.92
N PRO A 65 -5.93 -3.14 -1.84
CA PRO A 65 -5.59 -3.22 -3.26
C PRO A 65 -5.31 -1.81 -3.80
N ALA A 66 -4.28 -1.67 -4.62
CA ALA A 66 -4.01 -0.43 -5.33
C ALA A 66 -5.12 -0.18 -6.36
N THR A 67 -5.56 1.07 -6.49
CA THR A 67 -6.54 1.49 -7.50
C THR A 67 -6.01 2.66 -8.33
N GLU A 68 -6.54 2.85 -9.53
CA GLU A 68 -6.16 3.96 -10.40
C GLU A 68 -6.44 5.31 -9.72
N GLY A 69 -5.47 6.22 -9.76
CA GLY A 69 -5.57 7.56 -9.17
C GLY A 69 -5.63 7.56 -7.65
N MET A 70 -5.25 6.47 -6.98
CA MET A 70 -5.16 6.41 -5.52
C MET A 70 -4.02 7.32 -5.04
N LYS A 71 -4.26 8.09 -3.98
CA LYS A 71 -3.23 8.86 -3.28
C LYS A 71 -3.08 8.34 -1.86
N VAL A 72 -1.85 7.99 -1.52
CA VAL A 72 -1.47 7.37 -0.25
C VAL A 72 -0.38 8.21 0.41
N TRP A 73 -0.48 8.36 1.72
CA TRP A 73 0.57 8.90 2.57
C TRP A 73 0.97 7.84 3.59
N THR A 74 2.26 7.52 3.64
CA THR A 74 2.81 6.45 4.48
C THR A 74 3.32 6.91 5.82
#